data_AF-A0A920PBT1-F1
#
_entry.id   AF-A0A920PBT1-F1
#
_cell.length_a   1.000
_cell.length_b   1.000
_cell.length_c   1.000
_cell.angle_alpha   90.00
_cell.angle_beta   90.00
_cell.angle_gamma   90.00
#
_symmetry.space_group_name_H-M   'P 1'
#
loop_
_entity.id
_entity.type
_entity.pdbx_description
1 polymer ?
#
loop_
_entity_poly.entity_id
_entity_poly.type
_entity_poly.pdbx_seq_one_letter_code
_entity_poly.pdbx_strand_id
1 'polypeptide(L)' 'MLIAPVEIGAQAATGAGSVVTRDIPTARLAFGVPARIVAEDKNN' A
#
# COMPACT_ATOMS: atom_id res chain seq x y z
N MET A 1 3.61 8.95 -2.52
CA MET A 1 4.09 9.80 -1.40
C MET A 1 4.02 8.98 -0.12
N LEU A 2 5.09 8.96 0.69
CA LEU A 2 5.14 8.30 2.00
C LEU A 2 5.18 9.36 3.09
N ILE A 3 4.20 9.35 4.00
CA ILE A 3 4.22 10.21 5.19
C ILE A 3 4.87 9.42 6.33
N ALA A 4 6.09 9.78 6.70
CA ALA A 4 6.83 9.09 7.75
C ALA A 4 6.27 9.38 9.16
N PRO A 5 6.47 8.46 10.13
CA PRO A 5 7.02 7.12 9.96
C PRO A 5 5.98 6.14 9.40
N VAL A 6 6.39 5.31 8.42
CA VAL A 6 5.60 4.17 7.92
C VAL A 6 6.51 3.01 7.54
N GLU A 7 6.05 1.80 7.76
CA GLU A 7 6.68 0.55 7.31
C GLU A 7 5.99 0.02 6.04
N ILE A 8 6.81 -0.40 5.07
CA ILE A 8 6.36 -1.03 3.83
C ILE A 8 6.87 -2.46 3.84
N GLY A 9 5.95 -3.42 4.02
CA GLY A 9 6.29 -4.83 4.08
C GLY A 9 6.91 -5.34 2.78
N ALA A 10 7.67 -6.43 2.88
CA ALA A 10 8.30 -7.04 1.71
C ALA A 10 7.24 -7.39 0.65
N GLN A 11 7.57 -7.18 -0.63
CA GLN A 11 6.66 -7.43 -1.76
C GLN A 11 5.33 -6.64 -1.72
N ALA A 12 5.19 -5.64 -0.83
CA ALA A 12 4.07 -4.72 -0.88
C ALA A 12 4.18 -3.80 -2.11
N ALA A 13 3.02 -3.38 -2.63
CA ALA A 13 2.93 -2.50 -3.79
C ALA A 13 2.07 -1.27 -3.46
N THR A 14 2.44 -0.11 -4.03
CA THR A 14 1.64 1.11 -3.95
C THR A 14 1.16 1.54 -5.33
N GLY A 15 -0.11 1.89 -5.47
CA GLY A 15 -0.64 2.41 -6.73
C GLY A 15 -0.01 3.76 -7.11
N ALA A 16 -0.02 4.10 -8.40
CA ALA A 16 0.44 5.41 -8.88
C ALA A 16 -0.35 6.55 -8.21
N GLY A 17 0.36 7.60 -7.79
CA GLY A 17 -0.25 8.78 -7.14
C GLY A 17 -0.72 8.56 -5.69
N SER A 18 -0.45 7.40 -5.08
CA SER A 18 -0.94 7.09 -3.73
C SER A 18 -0.25 7.90 -2.63
N VAL A 19 -1.01 8.24 -1.58
CA VAL A 19 -0.50 8.88 -0.36
C VAL A 19 -0.61 7.92 0.81
N VAL A 20 0.52 7.34 1.21
CA VAL A 20 0.60 6.35 2.29
C VAL A 20 0.72 7.06 3.62
N THR A 21 -0.27 6.86 4.48
CA THR A 21 -0.36 7.48 5.82
C THR A 21 -0.33 6.47 6.96
N ARG A 22 -0.24 5.17 6.64
CA ARG A 22 -0.24 4.03 7.56
C ARG A 22 0.59 2.90 6.96
N ASP A 23 1.07 2.00 7.81
CA ASP A 23 1.88 0.85 7.40
C ASP A 23 1.14 -0.04 6.40
N ILE A 24 1.92 -0.63 5.48
CA ILE A 24 1.43 -1.58 4.49
C ILE A 24 2.01 -2.95 4.83
N PRO A 25 1.17 -3.97 5.13
CA PRO A 25 1.65 -5.32 5.38
C PRO A 25 2.34 -5.95 4.16
N THR A 26 3.19 -6.94 4.41
CA THR A 26 3.86 -7.77 3.40
C THR A 26 2.87 -8.29 2.35
N ALA A 27 3.29 -8.27 1.08
CA ALA A 27 2.53 -8.76 -0.07
C ALA A 27 1.14 -8.12 -0.26
N ARG A 28 0.94 -6.87 0.20
CA ARG A 28 -0.33 -6.14 0.01
C ARG A 28 -0.20 -5.00 -1.00
N LEU A 29 -1.29 -4.75 -1.71
CA LEU A 29 -1.47 -3.58 -2.57
C LEU A 29 -2.24 -2.50 -1.82
N ALA A 30 -1.71 -1.27 -1.79
CA ALA A 30 -2.41 -0.09 -1.30
C ALA A 30 -2.47 1.02 -2.36
N PHE A 31 -3.62 1.67 -2.53
CA PHE A 31 -3.73 2.79 -3.46
C PHE A 31 -4.72 3.87 -3.02
N GLY A 32 -4.61 5.05 -3.65
CA GLY A 32 -5.50 6.18 -3.45
C GLY A 32 -4.94 7.28 -2.54
N VAL A 33 -5.76 8.30 -2.30
CA VAL A 33 -5.43 9.46 -1.44
C VAL A 33 -6.59 9.69 -0.47
N PRO A 34 -6.45 9.33 0.82
CA PRO A 34 -5.36 8.54 1.42
C PRO A 34 -5.36 7.07 0.95
N ALA A 35 -4.18 6.44 0.96
CA ALA A 35 -4.03 5.06 0.51
C ALA A 35 -4.87 4.09 1.36
N ARG A 36 -5.49 3.11 0.70
CA ARG A 36 -6.26 2.02 1.32
C ARG A 36 -5.73 0.69 0.81
N ILE A 37 -5.57 -0.26 1.72
CA ILE A 37 -5.16 -1.63 1.39
C ILE A 37 -6.34 -2.33 0.74
N VAL A 38 -6.15 -2.90 -0.44
CA VAL A 38 -7.13 -3.79 -1.06
C VAL A 38 -6.88 -5.24 -0.65
N ALA A 39 -7.95 -6.02 -0.52
CA ALA A 39 -7.83 -7.47 -0.43
C ALA A 39 -7.22 -7.98 -1.74
N GLU A 40 -6.34 -8.98 -1.66
CA GLU A 40 -5.71 -9.58 -2.85
C GLU A 40 -6.77 -9.92 -3.91
N ASP A 41 -6.54 -9.46 -5.14
CA ASP A 41 -7.17 -10.08 -6.30
C ASP A 41 -6.55 -11.47 -6.46
N LYS A 42 -7.33 -12.51 -6.18
CA LYS A 42 -6.95 -13.93 -6.37
C LYS A 42 -6.87 -14.36 -7.85
N ASN A 43 -6.60 -13.45 -8.79
CA ASN A 43 -6.77 -13.73 -10.20
C ASN A 43 -5.53 -13.39 -11.03
N ASN A 44 -4.85 -14.46 -11.41
CA ASN A 44 -4.03 -14.65 -12.61
C ASN A 44 -2.66 -13.97 -12.69
#